data_AF-A0ABD3FNC9-F1
#
_entry.id   AF-A0ABD3FNC9-F1
#
_cell.length_a   1.000
_cell.length_b   1.000
_cell.length_c   1.000
_cell.angle_alpha   90.00
_cell.angle_beta   90.00
_cell.angle_gamma   90.00
#
_symmetry.space_group_name_H-M   'P 1'
#
loop_
_entity.id
_entity.type
_entity.pdbx_description
1 polymer ?
#
loop_
_entity_poly.entity_id
_entity_poly.type
_entity_poly.pdbx_seq_one_letter_code
_entity_poly.pdbx_strand_id
1 'polypeptide(L)'
;MEHGTRTAAGRAQALMGDCTCASCGHLLPLGGFSRHQQLNANPKCKRCVEQSKTRESTRSRAVNVEQERRVCIECNRSLAPKAFSRHQQLKPDPKCKACVDKSQVEGKSQPRLKRCVQCFQSLPKTSFSKRQAQLLDPKCKACVEELERAASASPAHVASKWSFDQYYRVCHRGKTGGVSVRVKHNIASPLLGWIPLGRVIRGTAPICNEQGDPMVRLEGPHLSSVVVRDETKVSNKEEEGVERQIKEAWVPCRSLCNEILLEPHEGPFVCDGEGGRTSRFFRCVVEGCKVRAQADLEISELGYVLYGDVVEVVESTVDPDGVVFLRLHERYFDGPAWVVERSLDNESVLNEVEGPWVSSASTPRTETYRCVQDSGAPVRIEPELAAPPVGRIPCGAMVTVVERVITDQRQVFLRIVDFHTTGSDTEEDKWVIETSTCCASVMVKVNRG
;
A
#
# COMPACT_ATOMS: atom_id res chain seq x y z
N MET A 1 -3.22 -27.69 -42.36
CA MET A 1 -2.56 -28.42 -41.27
C MET A 1 -3.37 -28.17 -40.01
N GLU A 2 -4.31 -29.08 -39.78
CA GLU A 2 -5.30 -29.04 -38.72
C GLU A 2 -4.71 -29.68 -37.46
N HIS A 3 -4.74 -28.97 -36.33
CA HIS A 3 -4.64 -29.62 -35.02
C HIS A 3 -5.94 -29.38 -34.26
N GLY A 4 -6.78 -30.42 -34.36
CA GLY A 4 -8.11 -30.49 -33.80
C GLY A 4 -8.14 -30.46 -32.27
N THR A 5 -9.17 -29.78 -31.80
CA THR A 5 -9.84 -29.85 -30.51
C THR A 5 -9.90 -31.28 -29.94
N ARG A 6 -9.19 -31.54 -28.84
CA ARG A 6 -9.49 -32.68 -27.96
C ARG A 6 -10.69 -32.34 -27.09
N THR A 7 -11.85 -32.84 -27.47
CA THR A 7 -13.11 -32.77 -26.74
C THR A 7 -13.00 -33.45 -25.36
N ALA A 8 -13.82 -32.99 -24.41
CA ALA A 8 -13.93 -33.55 -23.06
C ALA A 8 -14.29 -35.06 -23.02
N ALA A 9 -14.76 -35.62 -24.13
CA ALA A 9 -14.92 -37.07 -24.33
C ALA A 9 -13.60 -37.85 -24.28
N GLY A 10 -12.47 -37.22 -24.65
CA GLY A 10 -11.13 -37.85 -24.57
C GLY A 10 -10.56 -37.96 -23.16
N ARG A 11 -11.13 -37.25 -22.17
CA ARG A 11 -10.73 -37.39 -20.75
C ARG A 11 -11.51 -38.48 -20.01
N ALA A 12 -12.62 -38.97 -20.57
CA ALA A 12 -13.39 -40.08 -20.00
C ALA A 12 -12.83 -41.47 -20.37
N GLN A 13 -11.98 -41.58 -21.40
CA GLN A 13 -11.34 -42.85 -21.80
C GLN A 13 -10.04 -43.18 -21.04
N ALA A 14 -9.55 -42.29 -20.16
CA ALA A 14 -8.34 -42.54 -19.35
C ALA A 14 -8.60 -43.34 -18.04
N LEU A 15 -9.83 -43.81 -17.83
CA LEU A 15 -10.22 -44.58 -16.63
C LEU A 15 -10.40 -46.10 -16.88
N MET A 16 -10.04 -46.60 -18.06
CA MET A 16 -10.12 -48.03 -18.42
C MET A 16 -8.74 -48.61 -18.75
N GLY A 17 -7.72 -48.23 -17.99
CA GLY A 17 -6.41 -48.89 -18.06
C GLY A 17 -6.39 -50.12 -17.18
N ASP A 18 -6.12 -51.27 -17.77
CA ASP A 18 -5.79 -52.49 -17.03
C ASP A 18 -4.28 -52.53 -16.75
N CYS A 19 -3.90 -52.94 -15.54
CA CYS A 19 -2.50 -53.10 -15.11
C CYS A 19 -2.26 -54.54 -14.65
N THR A 20 -1.11 -55.10 -15.03
CA THR A 20 -0.69 -56.44 -14.61
C THR A 20 -0.01 -56.39 -13.24
N CYS A 21 -0.46 -57.21 -12.29
CA CYS A 21 0.18 -57.31 -10.98
C CYS A 21 1.54 -58.02 -11.08
N ALA A 22 2.61 -57.36 -10.63
CA ALA A 22 3.96 -57.91 -10.65
C ALA A 22 4.18 -59.14 -9.73
N SER A 23 3.26 -59.41 -8.80
CA SER A 23 3.36 -60.57 -7.88
C SER A 23 2.51 -61.77 -8.27
N CYS A 24 1.39 -61.58 -8.97
CA CYS A 24 0.51 -62.69 -9.36
C CYS A 24 0.25 -62.79 -10.86
N GLY A 25 0.80 -61.88 -11.68
CA GLY A 25 0.65 -61.89 -13.14
C GLY A 25 -0.76 -61.58 -13.65
N HIS A 26 -1.75 -61.35 -12.77
CA HIS A 26 -3.11 -61.06 -13.19
C HIS A 26 -3.27 -59.64 -13.71
N LEU A 27 -3.95 -59.52 -14.85
CA LEU A 27 -4.44 -58.28 -15.42
C LEU A 27 -5.65 -57.80 -14.61
N LEU A 28 -5.59 -56.60 -14.03
CA LEU A 28 -6.64 -56.05 -13.18
C LEU A 28 -6.90 -54.58 -13.54
N PRO A 29 -8.15 -54.09 -13.41
CA PRO A 29 -8.43 -52.67 -13.56
C PRO A 29 -7.68 -51.87 -12.50
N LEU A 30 -7.33 -50.61 -12.80
CA LEU A 30 -6.59 -49.70 -11.91
C LEU A 30 -7.14 -49.65 -10.47
N GLY A 31 -8.45 -49.83 -10.27
CA GLY A 31 -9.08 -49.92 -8.93
C GLY A 31 -8.57 -51.06 -8.03
N GLY A 32 -7.99 -52.12 -8.62
CA GLY A 32 -7.35 -53.24 -7.94
C GLY A 32 -5.99 -52.91 -7.31
N PHE A 33 -5.45 -51.72 -7.57
CA PHE A 33 -4.20 -51.20 -7.03
C PHE A 33 -4.47 -50.02 -6.09
N SER A 34 -3.59 -49.78 -5.13
CA SER A 34 -3.64 -48.54 -4.34
C SER A 34 -3.09 -47.37 -5.16
N ARG A 35 -3.49 -46.12 -4.87
CA ARG A 35 -2.98 -44.93 -5.59
C ARG A 35 -1.45 -44.86 -5.64
N HIS A 36 -0.77 -45.34 -4.59
CA HIS A 36 0.69 -45.40 -4.54
C HIS A 36 1.26 -46.53 -5.42
N GLN A 37 0.55 -47.64 -5.57
CA GLN A 37 0.95 -48.75 -6.44
C GLN A 37 0.69 -48.46 -7.92
N GLN A 38 -0.32 -47.65 -8.26
CA GLN A 38 -0.64 -47.27 -9.64
C GLN A 38 0.48 -46.48 -10.34
N LEU A 39 1.34 -45.80 -9.56
CA LEU A 39 2.46 -45.00 -10.05
C LEU A 39 3.80 -45.75 -9.97
N ASN A 40 3.78 -47.02 -9.54
CA ASN A 40 4.99 -47.78 -9.27
C ASN A 40 5.35 -48.65 -10.48
N ALA A 41 6.64 -48.73 -10.81
CA ALA A 41 7.12 -49.46 -12.00
C ALA A 41 6.80 -50.97 -11.95
N ASN A 42 6.64 -51.53 -10.76
CA ASN A 42 6.24 -52.92 -10.53
C ASN A 42 5.02 -52.96 -9.59
N PRO A 43 3.81 -52.69 -10.10
CA PRO A 43 2.62 -52.51 -9.28
C PRO A 43 2.15 -53.85 -8.71
N LYS A 44 1.90 -53.91 -7.39
CA LYS A 44 1.29 -55.07 -6.72
C LYS A 44 -0.18 -54.79 -6.39
N CYS A 45 -1.07 -55.74 -6.71
CA CYS A 45 -2.48 -55.61 -6.37
C CYS A 45 -2.70 -55.63 -4.86
N LYS A 46 -3.81 -55.05 -4.39
CA LYS A 46 -4.14 -54.92 -2.96
C LYS A 46 -4.05 -56.26 -2.21
N ARG A 47 -4.53 -57.35 -2.82
CA ARG A 47 -4.47 -58.71 -2.26
C ARG A 47 -3.04 -59.21 -2.02
N CYS A 48 -2.14 -59.01 -2.98
CA CYS A 48 -0.74 -59.43 -2.83
C CYS A 48 -0.01 -58.60 -1.77
N VAL A 49 -0.34 -57.31 -1.64
CA VAL A 49 0.22 -56.44 -0.59
C VAL A 49 -0.24 -56.88 0.80
N GLU A 50 -1.52 -57.24 0.95
CA GLU A 50 -2.06 -57.75 2.22
C GLU A 50 -1.41 -59.07 2.62
N GLN A 51 -1.21 -60.00 1.68
CA GLN A 51 -0.54 -61.28 1.93
C GLN A 51 0.94 -61.12 2.32
N SER A 52 1.66 -60.13 1.76
CA SER A 52 3.03 -59.83 2.20
C SER A 52 3.09 -59.35 3.64
N LYS A 53 2.12 -58.53 4.08
CA LYS A 53 2.04 -58.05 5.46
C LYS A 53 1.70 -59.17 6.45
N THR A 54 0.86 -60.14 6.05
CA THR A 54 0.53 -61.28 6.90
C THR A 54 1.71 -62.25 7.07
N ARG A 55 2.53 -62.44 6.03
CA ARG A 55 3.74 -63.28 6.08
C ARG A 55 4.90 -62.64 6.86
N GLU A 56 5.03 -61.32 6.86
CA GLU A 56 6.00 -60.62 7.72
C GLU A 56 5.61 -60.66 9.21
N SER A 57 4.31 -60.72 9.52
CA SER A 57 3.81 -60.83 10.89
C SER A 57 4.04 -62.20 11.55
N THR A 58 4.27 -63.27 10.78
CA THR A 58 4.43 -64.64 11.31
C THR A 58 5.89 -65.10 11.43
N ARG A 59 6.84 -64.33 10.89
CA ARG A 59 8.27 -64.70 10.86
C ARG A 59 9.10 -64.14 12.02
N SER A 60 8.51 -63.35 12.92
CA SER A 60 9.20 -62.69 14.04
C SER A 60 8.98 -63.37 15.41
N ARG A 61 8.49 -64.62 15.42
CA ARG A 61 8.14 -65.33 16.66
C ARG A 61 8.83 -66.69 16.78
N ALA A 62 10.15 -66.70 16.74
CA ALA A 62 10.98 -67.71 17.40
C ALA A 62 12.45 -67.26 17.31
N VAL A 63 13.10 -67.08 18.48
CA VAL A 63 14.45 -67.55 18.83
C VAL A 63 14.97 -66.74 20.02
N ASN A 64 15.09 -67.47 21.13
CA ASN A 64 15.97 -67.37 22.30
C ASN A 64 16.21 -66.07 23.07
N VAL A 65 15.87 -66.21 24.34
CA VAL A 65 16.33 -65.51 25.53
C VAL A 65 17.82 -65.76 25.73
N GLU A 66 18.65 -64.75 25.48
CA GLU A 66 19.85 -64.47 26.28
C GLU A 66 19.85 -62.97 26.59
N GLN A 67 19.82 -62.62 27.88
CA GLN A 67 19.69 -61.24 28.34
C GLN A 67 21.02 -60.49 28.15
N GLU A 68 21.24 -59.91 26.98
CA GLU A 68 22.27 -58.88 26.80
C GLU A 68 21.91 -57.65 27.65
N ARG A 69 22.58 -57.50 28.79
CA ARG A 69 22.57 -56.24 29.55
C ARG A 69 23.32 -55.19 28.73
N ARG A 70 22.73 -54.01 28.57
CA ARG A 70 23.34 -52.89 27.84
C ARG A 70 23.81 -51.80 28.79
N VAL A 71 24.95 -51.21 28.49
CA VAL A 71 25.52 -50.12 29.29
C VAL A 71 24.92 -48.80 28.83
N CYS A 72 24.37 -48.02 29.76
CA CYS A 72 23.94 -46.66 29.47
C CYS A 72 25.16 -45.74 29.34
N ILE A 73 25.32 -45.06 28.20
CA ILE A 73 26.47 -44.16 27.97
C ILE A 73 26.55 -42.98 28.96
N GLU A 74 25.42 -42.57 29.55
CA GLU A 74 25.35 -41.39 30.43
C GLU A 74 25.67 -41.72 31.89
N CYS A 75 25.25 -42.90 32.37
CA CYS A 75 25.42 -43.29 33.77
C CYS A 75 26.33 -44.52 33.95
N ASN A 76 26.86 -45.07 32.86
CA ASN A 76 27.73 -46.24 32.80
C ASN A 76 27.22 -47.48 33.55
N ARG A 77 25.90 -47.59 33.76
CA ARG A 77 25.28 -48.75 34.41
C ARG A 77 24.85 -49.79 33.38
N SER A 78 25.22 -51.05 33.62
CA SER A 78 24.74 -52.22 32.87
C SER A 78 23.32 -52.57 33.28
N LEU A 79 22.36 -52.27 32.41
CA LEU A 79 20.93 -52.38 32.69
C LEU A 79 20.25 -53.36 31.73
N ALA A 80 19.14 -53.95 32.19
CA ALA A 80 18.33 -54.82 31.34
C ALA A 80 17.73 -54.04 30.15
N PRO A 81 17.50 -54.67 28.98
CA PRO A 81 16.96 -53.99 27.80
C PRO A 81 15.68 -53.18 28.07
N LYS A 82 14.81 -53.64 28.98
CA LYS A 82 13.57 -52.95 29.38
C LYS A 82 13.79 -51.55 29.98
N ALA A 83 14.98 -51.27 30.52
CA ALA A 83 15.38 -49.96 31.04
C ALA A 83 15.68 -48.94 29.93
N PHE A 84 15.74 -49.37 28.67
CA PHE A 84 15.91 -48.53 27.49
C PHE A 84 14.59 -48.49 26.70
N SER A 85 14.30 -47.37 26.03
CA SER A 85 13.15 -47.32 25.10
C SER A 85 13.47 -48.12 23.85
N ARG A 86 12.45 -48.62 23.13
CA ARG A 86 12.65 -49.38 21.88
C ARG A 86 13.54 -48.64 20.88
N HIS A 87 13.42 -47.32 20.81
CA HIS A 87 14.24 -46.49 19.93
C HIS A 87 15.69 -46.35 20.43
N GLN A 88 15.91 -46.26 21.75
CA GLN A 88 17.26 -46.21 22.34
C GLN A 88 18.00 -47.54 22.21
N GLN A 89 17.28 -48.68 22.25
CA GLN A 89 17.86 -50.01 22.03
C GLN A 89 18.44 -50.20 20.62
N LEU A 90 18.06 -49.37 19.65
CA LEU A 90 18.56 -49.45 18.27
C LEU A 90 19.80 -48.57 18.04
N LYS A 91 20.22 -47.78 19.05
CA LYS A 91 21.37 -46.87 18.94
C LYS A 91 22.66 -47.55 19.42
N PRO A 92 23.82 -47.22 18.81
CA PRO A 92 25.12 -47.72 19.26
C PRO A 92 25.47 -47.25 20.67
N ASP A 93 25.08 -46.02 21.03
CA ASP A 93 25.27 -45.43 22.36
C ASP A 93 23.92 -45.21 23.08
N PRO A 94 23.33 -46.26 23.68
CA PRO A 94 22.00 -46.18 24.24
C PRO A 94 21.97 -45.41 25.56
N LYS A 95 21.02 -44.49 25.73
CA LYS A 95 20.70 -43.85 27.02
C LYS A 95 19.52 -44.55 27.69
N CYS A 96 19.62 -44.86 28.98
CA CYS A 96 18.51 -45.44 29.73
C CYS A 96 17.38 -44.42 29.90
N LYS A 97 16.14 -44.89 30.10
CA LYS A 97 14.95 -44.03 30.21
C LYS A 97 15.12 -42.93 31.26
N ALA A 98 15.67 -43.26 32.43
CA ALA A 98 15.92 -42.29 33.49
C ALA A 98 16.89 -41.16 33.08
N CYS A 99 17.96 -41.48 32.36
CA CYS A 99 18.90 -40.47 31.86
C CYS A 99 18.29 -39.62 30.73
N VAL A 100 17.46 -40.22 29.87
CA VAL A 100 16.71 -39.49 28.84
C VAL A 100 15.72 -38.51 29.48
N ASP A 101 14.97 -38.97 30.49
CA ASP A 101 14.00 -38.13 31.19
C ASP A 101 14.70 -36.99 31.93
N LYS A 102 15.85 -37.25 32.57
CA LYS A 102 16.66 -36.20 33.22
C LYS A 102 17.17 -35.15 32.23
N SER A 103 17.66 -35.58 31.06
CA SER A 103 18.11 -34.65 29.99
C SER A 103 16.97 -33.84 29.36
N GLN A 104 15.74 -34.37 29.32
CA GLN A 104 14.56 -33.63 28.86
C GLN A 104 14.08 -32.57 29.86
N VAL A 105 14.29 -32.80 31.16
CA VAL A 105 13.95 -31.83 32.20
C VAL A 105 14.95 -30.67 32.20
N GLU A 106 16.25 -30.94 32.05
CA GLU A 106 17.29 -29.90 32.00
C GLU A 106 17.22 -29.05 30.71
N GLY A 107 16.87 -29.65 29.56
CA GLY A 107 16.72 -28.94 28.27
C GLY A 107 15.44 -28.09 28.10
N LYS A 108 14.49 -28.14 29.04
CA LYS A 108 13.24 -27.33 29.00
C LYS A 108 13.30 -26.05 29.84
N SER A 109 14.43 -25.78 30.48
CA SER A 109 14.60 -24.66 31.42
C SER A 109 14.78 -23.28 30.77
N GLN A 110 14.97 -23.19 29.44
CA GLN A 110 14.93 -21.91 28.74
C GLN A 110 13.54 -21.65 28.11
N PRO A 111 12.79 -20.63 28.56
CA PRO A 111 11.51 -20.30 27.96
C PRO A 111 11.75 -19.85 26.51
N ARG A 112 11.19 -20.56 25.54
CA ARG A 112 11.19 -20.13 24.12
C ARG A 112 10.45 -18.80 24.02
N LEU A 113 11.21 -17.71 23.94
CA LEU A 113 10.69 -16.35 23.76
C LEU A 113 10.26 -16.14 22.31
N LYS A 114 9.19 -15.38 22.12
CA LYS A 114 8.68 -14.92 20.82
C LYS A 114 8.73 -13.41 20.79
N ARG A 115 9.19 -12.82 19.69
CA ARG A 115 9.26 -11.37 19.55
C ARG A 115 7.90 -10.81 19.12
N CYS A 116 7.37 -9.87 19.88
CA CYS A 116 6.17 -9.12 19.51
C CYS A 116 6.52 -8.15 18.37
N VAL A 117 5.73 -8.13 17.29
CA VAL A 117 5.99 -7.21 16.17
C VAL A 117 5.53 -5.77 16.42
N GLN A 118 4.70 -5.53 17.44
CA GLN A 118 4.21 -4.20 17.80
C GLN A 118 5.19 -3.46 18.72
N CYS A 119 5.58 -4.08 19.83
CA CYS A 119 6.48 -3.48 20.82
C CYS A 119 7.93 -3.93 20.70
N PHE A 120 8.24 -4.82 19.75
CA PHE A 120 9.56 -5.39 19.51
C PHE A 120 10.20 -6.15 20.69
N GLN A 121 9.45 -6.39 21.77
CA GLN A 121 9.92 -7.12 22.95
C GLN A 121 9.87 -8.64 22.76
N SER A 122 10.90 -9.34 23.23
CA SER A 122 10.96 -10.80 23.29
C SER A 122 10.26 -11.31 24.54
N LEU A 123 9.08 -11.89 24.38
CA LEU A 123 8.18 -12.25 25.47
C LEU A 123 7.91 -13.77 25.51
N PRO A 124 7.56 -14.33 26.68
CA PRO A 124 7.14 -15.72 26.79
C PRO A 124 5.90 -16.02 25.94
N LYS A 125 5.75 -17.26 25.47
CA LYS A 125 4.57 -17.69 24.69
C LYS A 125 3.23 -17.44 25.40
N THR A 126 3.21 -17.39 26.73
CA THR A 126 2.03 -17.09 27.56
C THR A 126 1.54 -15.64 27.44
N SER A 127 2.44 -14.73 27.06
CA SER A 127 2.14 -13.32 26.77
C SER A 127 1.43 -13.13 25.42
N PHE A 128 1.20 -14.21 24.67
CA PHE A 128 0.46 -14.22 23.42
C PHE A 128 -0.83 -15.04 23.58
N SER A 129 -1.90 -14.67 22.88
CA SER A 129 -3.10 -15.51 22.80
C SER A 129 -2.79 -16.82 22.07
N LYS A 130 -3.64 -17.85 22.20
CA LYS A 130 -3.44 -19.14 21.50
C LYS A 130 -3.27 -18.95 19.99
N ARG A 131 -4.05 -18.03 19.39
CA ARG A 131 -4.00 -17.65 17.97
C ARG A 131 -2.70 -16.91 17.65
N GLN A 132 -2.38 -15.86 18.40
CA GLN A 132 -1.16 -15.05 18.20
C GLN A 132 0.11 -15.89 18.37
N ALA A 133 0.13 -16.83 19.31
CA ALA A 133 1.27 -17.70 19.56
C ALA A 133 1.60 -18.66 18.39
N GLN A 134 0.72 -18.82 17.40
CA GLN A 134 0.93 -19.64 16.21
C GLN A 134 1.39 -18.84 14.98
N LEU A 135 1.22 -17.52 14.97
CA LEU A 135 1.61 -16.65 13.85
C LEU A 135 3.13 -16.47 13.75
N LEU A 136 3.67 -16.25 12.55
CA LEU A 136 5.08 -15.92 12.35
C LEU A 136 5.44 -14.57 12.99
N ASP A 137 4.52 -13.61 12.85
CA ASP A 137 4.64 -12.23 13.33
C ASP A 137 3.57 -11.92 14.39
N PRO A 138 3.79 -12.36 15.64
CA PRO A 138 2.76 -12.32 16.67
C PRO A 138 2.72 -10.96 17.39
N LYS A 139 1.54 -10.53 17.84
CA LYS A 139 1.36 -9.40 18.76
C LYS A 139 1.08 -9.92 20.18
N CYS A 140 1.73 -9.35 21.19
CA CYS A 140 1.49 -9.72 22.59
C CYS A 140 0.11 -9.22 23.06
N LYS A 141 -0.47 -9.88 24.07
CA LYS A 141 -1.81 -9.56 24.59
C LYS A 141 -1.94 -8.10 24.99
N ALA A 142 -0.93 -7.55 25.67
CA ALA A 142 -0.93 -6.14 26.09
C ALA A 142 -1.04 -5.18 24.90
N CYS A 143 -0.27 -5.40 23.83
CA CYS A 143 -0.37 -4.59 22.62
C CYS A 143 -1.71 -4.77 21.90
N VAL A 144 -2.29 -5.98 21.92
CA VAL A 144 -3.62 -6.22 21.35
C VAL A 144 -4.70 -5.48 22.16
N GLU A 145 -4.66 -5.58 23.49
CA GLU A 145 -5.60 -4.88 24.39
C GLU A 145 -5.47 -3.35 24.28
N GLU A 146 -4.26 -2.82 24.07
CA GLU A 146 -4.03 -1.39 23.83
C GLU A 146 -4.59 -0.95 22.47
N LEU A 147 -4.41 -1.75 21.42
CA LEU A 147 -5.01 -1.50 20.10
C LEU A 147 -6.54 -1.59 20.15
N GLU A 148 -7.10 -2.55 20.89
CA GLU A 148 -8.54 -2.68 21.11
C GLU A 148 -9.10 -1.50 21.92
N ARG A 149 -8.37 -1.02 22.94
CA ARG A 149 -8.75 0.17 23.70
C ARG A 149 -8.69 1.44 22.84
N ALA A 150 -7.69 1.58 21.99
CA ALA A 150 -7.60 2.68 21.03
C ALA A 150 -8.75 2.60 19.99
N ALA A 151 -9.10 1.40 19.52
CA ALA A 151 -10.24 1.19 18.64
C ALA A 151 -11.58 1.48 19.33
N SER A 152 -11.72 1.15 20.62
CA SER A 152 -12.93 1.37 21.42
C SER A 152 -13.09 2.82 21.90
N ALA A 153 -11.98 3.54 22.06
CA ALA A 153 -11.97 4.98 22.33
C ALA A 153 -12.25 5.81 21.07
N SER A 154 -12.30 5.18 19.90
CA SER A 154 -12.75 5.84 18.67
C SER A 154 -14.28 6.02 18.73
N PRO A 155 -14.80 7.25 18.58
CA PRO A 155 -16.24 7.55 18.66
C PRO A 155 -17.11 6.82 17.61
N ALA A 156 -16.50 6.08 16.68
CA ALA A 156 -17.17 5.29 15.65
C ALA A 156 -17.94 4.05 16.16
N HIS A 157 -17.68 3.57 17.38
CA HIS A 157 -18.21 2.27 17.83
C HIS A 157 -19.59 2.31 18.52
N VAL A 158 -20.20 3.48 18.73
CA VAL A 158 -21.39 3.60 19.61
C VAL A 158 -22.69 4.06 18.90
N ALA A 159 -22.68 4.37 17.60
CA ALA A 159 -23.93 4.69 16.90
C ALA A 159 -23.98 4.19 15.45
N SER A 160 -25.11 3.61 15.09
CA SER A 160 -25.46 2.87 13.87
C SER A 160 -25.53 3.70 12.57
N LYS A 161 -24.52 4.51 12.26
CA LYS A 161 -24.33 5.09 10.92
C LYS A 161 -22.87 5.45 10.72
N TRP A 162 -22.25 4.86 9.71
CA TRP A 162 -20.86 5.12 9.36
C TRP A 162 -20.83 6.50 8.70
N SER A 163 -19.96 7.40 9.17
CA SER A 163 -19.71 8.67 8.48
C SER A 163 -18.68 8.44 7.38
N PHE A 164 -19.04 8.79 6.15
CA PHE A 164 -18.13 8.76 5.00
C PHE A 164 -17.69 10.19 4.72
N ASP A 165 -17.02 10.83 5.66
CA ASP A 165 -16.68 12.26 5.62
C ASP A 165 -15.19 12.50 5.35
N GLN A 166 -14.40 11.43 5.21
CA GLN A 166 -12.96 11.50 5.01
C GLN A 166 -12.60 11.22 3.55
N TYR A 167 -11.56 11.88 3.06
CA TYR A 167 -11.01 11.66 1.74
C TYR A 167 -9.59 11.10 1.84
N TYR A 168 -9.26 10.19 0.93
CA TYR A 168 -7.95 9.53 0.89
C TYR A 168 -7.43 9.50 -0.54
N ARG A 169 -6.14 9.75 -0.71
CA ARG A 169 -5.45 9.55 -1.98
C ARG A 169 -4.76 8.20 -1.98
N VAL A 170 -4.91 7.46 -3.07
CA VAL A 170 -4.15 6.23 -3.31
C VAL A 170 -2.72 6.59 -3.71
N CYS A 171 -1.75 6.24 -2.89
CA CYS A 171 -0.34 6.62 -3.06
C CYS A 171 0.59 5.45 -3.42
N HIS A 172 0.04 4.24 -3.59
CA HIS A 172 0.83 3.04 -3.86
C HIS A 172 0.41 2.34 -5.15
N ARG A 173 1.38 2.10 -6.05
CA ARG A 173 1.14 1.53 -7.39
C ARG A 173 0.89 0.02 -7.39
N GLY A 174 1.29 -0.72 -6.35
CA GLY A 174 1.07 -2.16 -6.25
C GLY A 174 1.52 -2.94 -7.50
N LYS A 175 1.03 -4.18 -7.66
CA LYS A 175 1.23 -4.96 -8.90
C LYS A 175 0.20 -4.66 -9.97
N THR A 176 -0.96 -4.16 -9.57
CA THR A 176 -2.11 -3.92 -10.46
C THR A 176 -2.24 -2.46 -10.88
N GLY A 177 -1.25 -1.61 -10.58
CA GLY A 177 -1.33 -0.17 -10.86
C GLY A 177 -2.03 0.65 -9.78
N GLY A 178 -2.40 0.05 -8.65
CA GLY A 178 -2.96 0.75 -7.50
C GLY A 178 -3.14 -0.12 -6.25
N VAL A 179 -4.14 0.22 -5.44
CA VAL A 179 -4.41 -0.43 -4.14
C VAL A 179 -5.61 -1.35 -4.21
N SER A 180 -5.45 -2.54 -3.65
CA SER A 180 -6.46 -3.59 -3.59
C SER A 180 -7.67 -3.24 -2.71
N VAL A 181 -8.87 -3.45 -3.23
CA VAL A 181 -10.15 -3.34 -2.52
C VAL A 181 -10.64 -4.72 -2.10
N ARG A 182 -11.18 -4.83 -0.88
CA ARG A 182 -11.51 -6.09 -0.19
C ARG A 182 -13.01 -6.16 0.14
N VAL A 183 -13.59 -7.37 0.11
CA VAL A 183 -15.01 -7.60 0.46
C VAL A 183 -15.32 -7.48 1.96
N LYS A 184 -14.30 -7.47 2.82
CA LYS A 184 -14.44 -7.46 4.29
C LYS A 184 -13.31 -6.66 4.92
N HIS A 185 -13.52 -6.28 6.17
CA HIS A 185 -12.56 -5.64 7.08
C HIS A 185 -11.40 -6.58 7.48
N ASN A 186 -10.67 -7.11 6.49
CA ASN A 186 -9.51 -7.97 6.69
C ASN A 186 -8.61 -7.94 5.44
N ILE A 187 -7.30 -7.80 5.63
CA ILE A 187 -6.33 -7.74 4.52
C ILE A 187 -6.22 -9.05 3.73
N ALA A 188 -6.55 -10.19 4.35
CA ALA A 188 -6.59 -11.50 3.70
C ALA A 188 -7.94 -11.81 3.02
N SER A 189 -8.90 -10.89 3.10
CA SER A 189 -10.21 -11.04 2.48
C SER A 189 -10.13 -11.09 0.95
N PRO A 190 -11.06 -11.78 0.26
CA PRO A 190 -11.14 -11.75 -1.20
C PRO A 190 -11.10 -10.33 -1.78
N LEU A 191 -10.44 -10.21 -2.93
CA LEU A 191 -10.37 -8.97 -3.68
C LEU A 191 -11.69 -8.70 -4.39
N LEU A 192 -12.15 -7.45 -4.33
CA LEU A 192 -13.21 -6.92 -5.19
C LEU A 192 -12.65 -6.35 -6.49
N GLY A 193 -11.43 -5.80 -6.43
CA GLY A 193 -10.76 -5.11 -7.51
C GLY A 193 -9.62 -4.26 -6.95
N TRP A 194 -9.24 -3.21 -7.66
CA TRP A 194 -8.24 -2.24 -7.24
C TRP A 194 -8.64 -0.82 -7.62
N ILE A 195 -8.16 0.15 -6.84
CA ILE A 195 -8.28 1.58 -7.14
C ILE A 195 -6.94 2.06 -7.68
N PRO A 196 -6.91 2.76 -8.82
CA PRO A 196 -5.66 3.24 -9.40
C PRO A 196 -4.87 4.21 -8.53
N LEU A 197 -3.56 4.22 -8.74
CA LEU A 197 -2.67 5.22 -8.15
C LEU A 197 -3.17 6.64 -8.46
N GLY A 198 -3.09 7.54 -7.48
CA GLY A 198 -3.42 8.95 -7.59
C GLY A 198 -4.90 9.29 -7.38
N ARG A 199 -5.80 8.31 -7.43
CA ARG A 199 -7.24 8.53 -7.25
C ARG A 199 -7.56 8.93 -5.81
N VAL A 200 -8.49 9.87 -5.68
CA VAL A 200 -9.06 10.29 -4.41
C VAL A 200 -10.39 9.59 -4.18
N ILE A 201 -10.53 8.96 -3.03
CA ILE A 201 -11.71 8.20 -2.64
C ILE A 201 -12.28 8.70 -1.33
N ARG A 202 -13.59 8.60 -1.20
CA ARG A 202 -14.32 8.94 0.01
C ARG A 202 -14.54 7.70 0.86
N GLY A 203 -14.29 7.83 2.15
CA GLY A 203 -14.33 6.72 3.09
C GLY A 203 -14.60 7.15 4.52
N THR A 204 -14.64 6.16 5.41
CA THR A 204 -14.67 6.39 6.85
C THR A 204 -13.31 6.77 7.39
N ALA A 205 -13.26 7.26 8.64
CA ALA A 205 -12.02 7.25 9.42
C ALA A 205 -11.39 5.83 9.45
N PRO A 206 -10.07 5.70 9.66
CA PRO A 206 -9.42 4.39 9.71
C PRO A 206 -9.95 3.54 10.88
N ILE A 207 -10.34 2.29 10.57
CA ILE A 207 -10.84 1.33 11.55
C ILE A 207 -9.85 0.17 11.63
N CYS A 208 -9.37 -0.14 12.83
CA CYS A 208 -8.48 -1.28 13.06
C CYS A 208 -9.28 -2.59 13.10
N ASN A 209 -8.84 -3.59 12.33
CA ASN A 209 -9.41 -4.94 12.39
C ASN A 209 -8.93 -5.70 13.65
N GLU A 210 -9.38 -6.95 13.84
CA GLU A 210 -8.93 -7.83 14.95
C GLU A 210 -7.40 -8.06 14.98
N GLN A 211 -6.72 -7.87 13.85
CA GLN A 211 -5.27 -8.00 13.73
C GLN A 211 -4.55 -6.66 14.03
N GLY A 212 -5.30 -5.57 14.20
CA GLY A 212 -4.79 -4.21 14.40
C GLY A 212 -4.35 -3.53 13.11
N ASP A 213 -4.77 -4.00 11.94
CA ASP A 213 -4.47 -3.34 10.67
C ASP A 213 -5.52 -2.25 10.42
N PRO A 214 -5.11 -0.99 10.19
CA PRO A 214 -6.04 0.09 9.88
C PRO A 214 -6.58 -0.09 8.45
N MET A 215 -7.89 -0.05 8.32
CA MET A 215 -8.58 -0.10 7.03
C MET A 215 -9.69 0.95 6.98
N VAL A 216 -9.92 1.48 5.79
CA VAL A 216 -11.00 2.42 5.48
C VAL A 216 -12.11 1.66 4.77
N ARG A 217 -13.36 1.88 5.17
CA ARG A 217 -14.51 1.45 4.36
C ARG A 217 -14.88 2.56 3.40
N LEU A 218 -15.13 2.18 2.15
CA LEU A 218 -15.50 3.08 1.07
C LEU A 218 -17.01 3.28 1.00
N GLU A 219 -17.43 4.44 0.49
CA GLU A 219 -18.84 4.77 0.23
C GLU A 219 -19.38 3.91 -0.94
N GLY A 220 -20.47 3.18 -0.71
CA GLY A 220 -20.90 2.03 -1.52
C GLY A 220 -21.42 2.26 -2.95
N PRO A 221 -22.19 3.31 -3.29
CA PRO A 221 -22.83 3.41 -4.60
C PRO A 221 -21.92 3.92 -5.74
N HIS A 222 -20.73 4.44 -5.45
CA HIS A 222 -19.82 5.03 -6.45
C HIS A 222 -18.55 4.22 -6.71
N LEU A 223 -18.53 2.94 -6.30
CA LEU A 223 -17.34 2.10 -6.41
C LEU A 223 -17.09 1.58 -7.83
N SER A 224 -18.13 1.49 -8.65
CA SER A 224 -18.07 0.79 -9.94
C SER A 224 -17.17 1.47 -10.97
N SER A 225 -17.06 2.79 -10.92
CA SER A 225 -16.24 3.61 -11.83
C SER A 225 -14.76 3.58 -11.43
N VAL A 226 -14.48 3.77 -10.14
CA VAL A 226 -13.10 3.82 -9.62
C VAL A 226 -12.44 2.45 -9.52
N VAL A 227 -13.22 1.39 -9.24
CA VAL A 227 -12.67 0.05 -8.95
C VAL A 227 -12.59 -0.79 -10.22
N VAL A 228 -11.37 -1.01 -10.70
CA VAL A 228 -11.12 -1.89 -11.85
C VAL A 228 -11.10 -3.35 -11.37
N ARG A 229 -11.85 -4.21 -12.04
CA ARG A 229 -11.93 -5.66 -11.73
C ARG A 229 -10.81 -6.42 -12.42
N ASP A 230 -10.27 -7.41 -11.73
CA ASP A 230 -9.23 -8.29 -12.27
C ASP A 230 -9.88 -9.32 -13.21
N GLU A 231 -10.00 -8.99 -14.50
CA GLU A 231 -10.52 -9.90 -15.52
C GLU A 231 -9.45 -10.93 -15.94
N THR A 232 -9.07 -11.82 -15.02
CA THR A 232 -8.38 -13.05 -15.38
C THR A 232 -8.94 -14.26 -14.65
N LYS A 233 -9.65 -15.10 -15.41
CA LYS A 233 -10.22 -16.43 -15.07
C LYS A 233 -11.60 -16.45 -14.42
N VAL A 234 -12.64 -16.04 -15.14
CA VAL A 234 -13.93 -16.75 -15.09
C VAL A 234 -14.41 -16.94 -16.52
N SER A 235 -13.99 -18.06 -17.11
CA SER A 235 -14.64 -18.61 -18.28
C SER A 235 -16.08 -18.98 -17.93
N ASN A 236 -17.03 -18.35 -18.63
CA ASN A 236 -18.34 -18.85 -19.00
C ASN A 236 -19.10 -19.67 -17.95
N LYS A 237 -19.86 -18.97 -17.11
CA LYS A 237 -21.26 -19.33 -16.88
C LYS A 237 -22.07 -18.05 -16.94
N GLU A 238 -22.95 -18.01 -17.92
CA GLU A 238 -24.14 -17.17 -17.91
C GLU A 238 -24.85 -17.38 -16.56
N GLU A 239 -24.70 -16.42 -15.65
CA GLU A 239 -25.67 -16.22 -14.58
C GLU A 239 -26.28 -14.85 -14.82
N GLU A 240 -27.48 -14.91 -15.38
CA GLU A 240 -28.49 -13.85 -15.39
C GLU A 240 -28.51 -13.09 -14.05
N GLY A 241 -28.52 -11.76 -14.14
CA GLY A 241 -29.49 -10.97 -13.36
C GLY A 241 -29.33 -10.91 -11.84
N VAL A 242 -28.13 -11.07 -11.28
CA VAL A 242 -27.88 -10.65 -9.89
C VAL A 242 -26.72 -9.67 -9.88
N GLU A 243 -27.05 -8.38 -9.97
CA GLU A 243 -26.22 -7.32 -9.39
C GLU A 243 -25.89 -7.75 -7.96
N ARG A 244 -24.70 -8.33 -7.75
CA ARG A 244 -24.17 -8.49 -6.41
C ARG A 244 -23.98 -7.08 -5.89
N GLN A 245 -25.01 -6.55 -5.22
CA GLN A 245 -24.90 -5.33 -4.43
C GLN A 245 -23.63 -5.46 -3.61
N ILE A 246 -22.62 -4.66 -3.95
CA ILE A 246 -21.37 -4.59 -3.22
C ILE A 246 -21.75 -3.98 -1.87
N LYS A 247 -22.10 -4.84 -0.90
CA LYS A 247 -22.58 -4.39 0.42
C LYS A 247 -21.50 -3.60 1.14
N GLU A 248 -20.24 -3.97 0.93
CA GLU A 248 -19.08 -3.37 1.60
C GLU A 248 -17.81 -3.44 0.73
N ALA A 249 -17.02 -2.39 0.78
CA ALA A 249 -15.70 -2.32 0.16
C ALA A 249 -14.70 -1.70 1.12
N TRP A 250 -13.54 -2.36 1.25
CA TRP A 250 -12.56 -2.07 2.28
C TRP A 250 -11.17 -1.93 1.68
N VAL A 251 -10.43 -0.91 2.13
CA VAL A 251 -9.07 -0.65 1.67
C VAL A 251 -8.13 -0.56 2.86
N PRO A 252 -7.05 -1.34 2.90
CA PRO A 252 -6.05 -1.20 3.95
C PRO A 252 -5.30 0.14 3.81
N CYS A 253 -5.08 0.85 4.91
CA CYS A 253 -4.30 2.09 4.89
C CYS A 253 -2.80 1.81 4.69
N ARG A 254 -2.34 0.62 5.10
CA ARG A 254 -0.95 0.18 4.99
C ARG A 254 -0.84 -1.26 4.50
N SER A 255 0.26 -1.57 3.80
CA SER A 255 0.56 -2.94 3.35
C SER A 255 1.02 -3.83 4.52
N LEU A 256 1.10 -5.14 4.29
CA LEU A 256 1.71 -6.08 5.25
C LEU A 256 3.20 -5.77 5.50
N CYS A 257 3.85 -5.10 4.55
CA CYS A 257 5.23 -4.60 4.66
C CYS A 257 5.29 -3.19 5.25
N ASN A 258 4.18 -2.68 5.79
CA ASN A 258 4.05 -1.36 6.41
C ASN A 258 4.22 -0.17 5.44
N GLU A 259 4.06 -0.38 4.14
CA GLU A 259 4.04 0.69 3.14
C GLU A 259 2.73 1.46 3.22
N ILE A 260 2.76 2.77 3.00
CA ILE A 260 1.56 3.60 2.99
C ILE A 260 0.79 3.35 1.68
N LEU A 261 -0.48 2.97 1.80
CA LEU A 261 -1.36 2.71 0.66
C LEU A 261 -2.34 3.85 0.44
N LEU A 262 -2.78 4.48 1.53
CA LEU A 262 -3.70 5.61 1.55
C LEU A 262 -3.09 6.76 2.35
N GLU A 263 -3.07 7.95 1.75
CA GLU A 263 -2.75 9.21 2.43
C GLU A 263 -4.01 10.04 2.64
N PRO A 264 -4.17 10.72 3.79
CA PRO A 264 -5.26 11.67 3.98
C PRO A 264 -5.28 12.74 2.89
N HIS A 265 -6.48 13.08 2.42
CA HIS A 265 -6.72 14.14 1.47
C HIS A 265 -7.73 15.14 2.05
N GLU A 266 -7.57 16.43 1.77
CA GLU A 266 -8.46 17.46 2.34
C GLU A 266 -9.87 17.43 1.75
N GLY A 267 -10.05 16.70 0.64
CA GLY A 267 -11.32 16.58 -0.07
C GLY A 267 -11.61 17.79 -0.96
N PRO A 268 -12.80 17.81 -1.58
CA PRO A 268 -13.28 18.95 -2.35
C PRO A 268 -13.48 20.16 -1.43
N PHE A 269 -13.27 21.36 -1.97
CA PHE A 269 -13.54 22.60 -1.26
C PHE A 269 -14.20 23.61 -2.19
N VAL A 270 -14.95 24.53 -1.61
CA VAL A 270 -15.45 25.72 -2.28
C VAL A 270 -14.99 26.92 -1.45
N CYS A 271 -14.37 27.90 -2.08
CA CYS A 271 -14.01 29.15 -1.43
C CYS A 271 -15.25 30.04 -1.37
N ASP A 272 -16.04 29.87 -0.30
CA ASP A 272 -17.16 30.75 -0.01
C ASP A 272 -16.63 32.01 0.67
N GLY A 273 -16.77 33.16 0.00
CA GLY A 273 -16.24 34.46 0.45
C GLY A 273 -16.68 34.91 1.85
N GLU A 274 -17.66 34.25 2.47
CA GLU A 274 -18.20 34.57 3.80
C GLU A 274 -17.58 33.71 4.94
N GLY A 275 -16.77 32.69 4.62
CA GLY A 275 -16.42 31.62 5.57
C GLY A 275 -14.92 31.39 5.85
N GLY A 276 -14.03 32.33 5.53
CA GLY A 276 -12.65 32.33 6.03
C GLY A 276 -11.64 31.39 5.37
N ARG A 277 -12.00 30.60 4.34
CA ARG A 277 -10.99 30.00 3.45
C ARG A 277 -10.71 30.95 2.29
N THR A 278 -9.60 31.68 2.42
CA THR A 278 -8.98 32.41 1.30
C THR A 278 -8.78 31.46 0.13
N SER A 279 -8.94 31.96 -1.09
CA SER A 279 -8.60 31.23 -2.30
C SER A 279 -7.19 30.65 -2.24
N ARG A 280 -6.99 29.54 -2.94
CA ARG A 280 -5.70 28.82 -2.97
C ARG A 280 -4.97 29.12 -4.26
N PHE A 281 -3.66 29.12 -4.22
CA PHE A 281 -2.83 29.42 -5.39
C PHE A 281 -2.06 28.18 -5.78
N PHE A 282 -1.99 27.92 -7.08
CA PHE A 282 -1.33 26.74 -7.62
C PHE A 282 -0.40 27.13 -8.75
N ARG A 283 0.80 26.56 -8.77
CA ARG A 283 1.77 26.70 -9.85
C ARG A 283 1.69 25.49 -10.78
N CYS A 284 1.58 25.73 -12.08
CA CYS A 284 1.66 24.69 -13.08
C CYS A 284 3.10 24.21 -13.24
N VAL A 285 3.31 22.90 -13.14
CA VAL A 285 4.64 22.27 -13.18
C VAL A 285 4.83 21.34 -14.37
N VAL A 286 3.88 21.35 -15.30
CA VAL A 286 3.93 20.60 -16.57
C VAL A 286 3.78 21.55 -17.74
N GLU A 287 4.28 21.15 -18.90
CA GLU A 287 4.05 21.90 -20.14
C GLU A 287 2.62 21.65 -20.63
N GLY A 288 1.85 22.72 -20.84
CA GLY A 288 0.53 22.64 -21.49
C GLY A 288 -0.54 21.94 -20.66
N CYS A 289 -0.79 22.40 -19.43
CA CYS A 289 -1.91 21.92 -18.63
C CYS A 289 -3.24 22.29 -19.30
N LYS A 290 -4.02 21.27 -19.68
CA LYS A 290 -5.29 21.43 -20.41
C LYS A 290 -6.41 21.97 -19.53
N VAL A 291 -7.01 23.07 -19.96
CA VAL A 291 -8.16 23.72 -19.33
C VAL A 291 -9.44 23.28 -20.01
N ARG A 292 -10.51 23.04 -19.25
CA ARG A 292 -11.80 22.54 -19.75
C ARG A 292 -12.97 23.32 -19.18
N ALA A 293 -14.11 23.29 -19.87
CA ALA A 293 -15.32 23.99 -19.45
C ALA A 293 -16.00 23.37 -18.22
N GLN A 294 -15.79 22.07 -17.97
CA GLN A 294 -16.32 21.37 -16.80
C GLN A 294 -15.29 20.37 -16.27
N ALA A 295 -15.55 19.85 -15.07
CA ALA A 295 -14.74 18.83 -14.39
C ALA A 295 -14.95 17.44 -15.01
N ASP A 296 -14.57 17.30 -16.27
CA ASP A 296 -14.72 16.08 -17.06
C ASP A 296 -13.55 15.95 -18.06
N LEU A 297 -12.91 14.79 -18.11
CA LEU A 297 -11.78 14.53 -19.01
C LEU A 297 -12.19 14.45 -20.48
N GLU A 298 -13.44 14.08 -20.78
CA GLU A 298 -13.96 13.87 -22.15
C GLU A 298 -14.27 15.19 -22.85
N ILE A 299 -14.44 16.27 -22.09
CA ILE A 299 -14.71 17.60 -22.64
C ILE A 299 -13.48 18.15 -23.35
N SER A 300 -13.74 18.80 -24.49
CA SER A 300 -12.71 19.49 -25.28
C SER A 300 -12.02 20.60 -24.50
N GLU A 301 -10.75 20.79 -24.80
CA GLU A 301 -9.93 21.82 -24.17
C GLU A 301 -10.36 23.24 -24.60
N LEU A 302 -10.52 24.13 -23.62
CA LEU A 302 -10.74 25.56 -23.82
C LEU A 302 -9.43 26.32 -24.08
N GLY A 303 -8.32 25.78 -23.58
CA GLY A 303 -7.02 26.42 -23.62
C GLY A 303 -6.05 25.75 -22.66
N TYR A 304 -5.02 26.51 -22.28
CA TYR A 304 -3.89 25.97 -21.54
C TYR A 304 -3.45 26.89 -20.39
N VAL A 305 -3.01 26.27 -19.30
CA VAL A 305 -2.15 26.90 -18.29
C VAL A 305 -0.71 26.48 -18.60
N LEU A 306 0.20 27.44 -18.69
CA LEU A 306 1.56 27.21 -19.11
C LEU A 306 2.47 26.85 -17.93
N TYR A 307 3.59 26.20 -18.22
CA TYR A 307 4.58 25.89 -17.21
C TYR A 307 5.03 27.17 -16.47
N GLY A 308 4.99 27.13 -15.13
CA GLY A 308 5.34 28.26 -14.27
C GLY A 308 4.20 29.23 -13.97
N ASP A 309 3.08 29.18 -14.71
CA ASP A 309 1.90 29.99 -14.41
C ASP A 309 1.40 29.70 -13.00
N VAL A 310 1.08 30.75 -12.26
CA VAL A 310 0.42 30.69 -10.96
C VAL A 310 -1.02 31.16 -11.10
N VAL A 311 -1.94 30.25 -10.79
CA VAL A 311 -3.38 30.45 -10.92
C VAL A 311 -4.06 30.37 -9.57
N GLU A 312 -5.07 31.21 -9.38
CA GLU A 312 -5.99 31.13 -8.26
C GLU A 312 -7.05 30.06 -8.52
N VAL A 313 -7.22 29.18 -7.54
CA VAL A 313 -8.21 28.11 -7.50
C VAL A 313 -9.25 28.46 -6.44
N VAL A 314 -10.49 28.50 -6.88
CA VAL A 314 -11.65 28.91 -6.07
C VAL A 314 -12.50 27.74 -5.63
N GLU A 315 -12.33 26.58 -6.25
CA GLU A 315 -13.10 25.37 -5.95
C GLU A 315 -12.31 24.14 -6.39
N SER A 316 -12.54 23.02 -5.71
CA SER A 316 -12.09 21.70 -6.16
C SER A 316 -13.21 20.68 -6.04
N THR A 317 -13.23 19.75 -6.98
CA THR A 317 -14.18 18.64 -7.01
C THR A 317 -13.43 17.34 -7.26
N VAL A 318 -14.05 16.23 -6.85
CA VAL A 318 -13.55 14.89 -7.14
C VAL A 318 -14.59 14.22 -8.02
N ASP A 319 -14.20 13.82 -9.22
CA ASP A 319 -15.11 13.16 -10.15
C ASP A 319 -15.43 11.72 -9.69
N PRO A 320 -16.39 11.04 -10.33
CA PRO A 320 -16.72 9.66 -10.01
C PRO A 320 -15.58 8.65 -10.24
N ASP A 321 -14.53 8.99 -10.99
CA ASP A 321 -13.34 8.17 -11.21
C ASP A 321 -12.21 8.48 -10.20
N GLY A 322 -12.44 9.40 -9.27
CA GLY A 322 -11.47 9.86 -8.28
C GLY A 322 -10.39 10.80 -8.83
N VAL A 323 -10.58 11.39 -10.02
CA VAL A 323 -9.76 12.51 -10.51
C VAL A 323 -10.13 13.76 -9.74
N VAL A 324 -9.13 14.53 -9.33
CA VAL A 324 -9.34 15.84 -8.71
C VAL A 324 -9.28 16.92 -9.78
N PHE A 325 -10.35 17.69 -9.87
CA PHE A 325 -10.44 18.88 -10.71
C PHE A 325 -10.40 20.14 -9.85
N LEU A 326 -9.68 21.14 -10.33
CA LEU A 326 -9.53 22.44 -9.71
C LEU A 326 -10.18 23.48 -10.62
N ARG A 327 -11.13 24.26 -10.09
CA ARG A 327 -11.75 25.38 -10.80
C ARG A 327 -10.89 26.62 -10.65
N LEU A 328 -10.48 27.17 -11.77
CA LEU A 328 -9.74 28.42 -11.85
C LEU A 328 -10.68 29.61 -11.61
N HIS A 329 -10.14 30.70 -11.06
CA HIS A 329 -10.86 31.97 -10.96
C HIS A 329 -11.30 32.46 -12.35
N GLU A 330 -12.49 33.05 -12.43
CA GLU A 330 -13.11 33.53 -13.69
C GLU A 330 -12.34 34.66 -14.40
N ARG A 331 -11.27 35.19 -13.79
CA ARG A 331 -10.45 36.24 -14.39
C ARG A 331 -9.52 35.72 -15.49
N TYR A 332 -9.35 34.41 -15.56
CA TYR A 332 -8.38 33.78 -16.45
C TYR A 332 -8.99 33.28 -17.76
N PHE A 333 -10.29 33.00 -17.77
CA PHE A 333 -11.02 32.41 -18.89
C PHE A 333 -12.47 32.92 -18.86
N ASP A 334 -13.09 33.06 -20.03
CA ASP A 334 -14.48 33.47 -20.15
C ASP A 334 -15.41 32.33 -19.70
N GLY A 335 -15.76 32.34 -18.41
CA GLY A 335 -16.64 31.35 -17.78
C GLY A 335 -15.90 30.29 -16.96
N PRO A 336 -16.59 29.20 -16.57
CA PRO A 336 -16.00 28.14 -15.76
C PRO A 336 -14.83 27.45 -16.46
N ALA A 337 -13.69 27.40 -15.78
CA ALA A 337 -12.46 26.78 -16.28
C ALA A 337 -11.90 25.80 -15.25
N TRP A 338 -11.69 24.56 -15.68
CA TRP A 338 -11.27 23.45 -14.84
C TRP A 338 -9.99 22.81 -15.35
N VAL A 339 -9.12 22.43 -14.43
CA VAL A 339 -7.85 21.76 -14.69
C VAL A 339 -7.72 20.56 -13.77
N VAL A 340 -6.96 19.55 -14.19
CA VAL A 340 -6.65 18.41 -13.31
C VAL A 340 -5.53 18.78 -12.35
N GLU A 341 -5.65 18.39 -11.08
CA GLU A 341 -4.60 18.59 -10.09
C GLU A 341 -3.36 17.71 -10.40
N ARG A 342 -3.62 16.49 -10.88
CA ARG A 342 -2.61 15.48 -11.22
C ARG A 342 -2.94 14.76 -12.52
N SER A 343 -1.91 14.24 -13.18
CA SER A 343 -2.07 13.36 -14.34
C SER A 343 -2.65 12.01 -13.92
N LEU A 344 -3.12 11.22 -14.89
CA LEU A 344 -3.61 9.86 -14.65
C LEU A 344 -2.52 8.91 -14.13
N ASP A 345 -1.26 9.22 -14.40
CA ASP A 345 -0.08 8.53 -13.87
C ASP A 345 0.35 9.04 -12.48
N ASN A 346 -0.47 9.90 -11.86
CA ASN A 346 -0.25 10.52 -10.55
C ASN A 346 0.95 11.46 -10.48
N GLU A 347 1.32 12.07 -11.60
CA GLU A 347 2.30 13.17 -11.62
C GLU A 347 1.61 14.47 -11.25
N SER A 348 2.24 15.29 -10.41
CA SER A 348 1.73 16.63 -10.10
C SER A 348 1.62 17.45 -11.39
N VAL A 349 0.43 17.99 -11.67
CA VAL A 349 0.19 18.96 -12.76
C VAL A 349 0.22 20.37 -12.20
N LEU A 350 -0.38 20.54 -11.02
CA LEU A 350 -0.42 21.76 -10.25
C LEU A 350 0.08 21.48 -8.83
N ASN A 351 0.97 22.33 -8.34
CA ASN A 351 1.42 22.30 -6.96
C ASN A 351 0.87 23.52 -6.22
N GLU A 352 0.30 23.30 -5.03
CA GLU A 352 -0.13 24.40 -4.18
C GLU A 352 1.09 25.26 -3.80
N VAL A 353 0.96 26.56 -3.98
CA VAL A 353 1.98 27.56 -3.66
C VAL A 353 1.36 28.64 -2.78
N GLU A 354 2.23 29.40 -2.15
CA GLU A 354 1.80 30.56 -1.39
C GLU A 354 1.05 31.57 -2.28
N GLY A 355 0.09 32.30 -1.70
CA GLY A 355 -0.66 33.38 -2.36
C GLY A 355 0.05 34.74 -2.30
N PRO A 356 -0.59 35.81 -2.81
CA PRO A 356 -0.08 37.16 -2.72
C PRO A 356 -0.21 37.68 -1.28
N TRP A 357 0.73 38.54 -0.87
CA TRP A 357 0.71 39.19 0.43
C TRP A 357 1.52 40.49 0.39
N VAL A 358 1.14 41.44 1.24
CA VAL A 358 1.80 42.74 1.39
C VAL A 358 2.15 42.94 2.85
N SER A 359 3.41 43.29 3.12
CA SER A 359 3.82 43.70 4.46
C SER A 359 3.17 45.04 4.82
N SER A 360 2.52 45.09 5.97
CA SER A 360 1.83 46.28 6.46
C SER A 360 2.21 46.55 7.91
N ALA A 361 1.92 47.75 8.41
CA ALA A 361 2.16 48.09 9.81
C ALA A 361 1.36 47.21 10.79
N SER A 362 0.18 46.73 10.40
CA SER A 362 -0.66 45.84 11.22
C SER A 362 -0.24 44.37 11.12
N THR A 363 0.38 43.96 10.01
CA THR A 363 0.89 42.61 9.79
C THR A 363 2.31 42.69 9.22
N PRO A 364 3.31 43.05 10.03
CA PRO A 364 4.68 43.20 9.55
C PRO A 364 5.22 41.83 9.15
N ARG A 365 5.54 41.71 7.86
CA ARG A 365 6.07 40.49 7.25
C ARG A 365 7.31 40.81 6.42
N THR A 366 8.41 40.14 6.71
CA THR A 366 9.65 40.22 5.92
C THR A 366 10.18 38.83 5.71
N GLU A 367 10.60 38.53 4.49
CA GLU A 367 11.13 37.22 4.13
C GLU A 367 12.45 37.38 3.38
N THR A 368 13.38 36.47 3.62
CA THR A 368 14.66 36.47 2.92
C THR A 368 14.61 35.51 1.75
N TYR A 369 14.99 35.96 0.56
CA TYR A 369 15.10 35.15 -0.64
C TYR A 369 16.54 35.14 -1.14
N ARG A 370 16.96 34.03 -1.75
CA ARG A 370 18.26 33.88 -2.39
C ARG A 370 18.09 33.74 -3.90
N CYS A 371 18.87 34.49 -4.67
CA CYS A 371 18.97 34.28 -6.11
C CYS A 371 19.72 32.97 -6.38
N VAL A 372 19.12 32.07 -7.16
CA VAL A 372 19.73 30.78 -7.55
C VAL A 372 20.02 30.67 -9.03
N GLN A 373 19.66 31.70 -9.81
CA GLN A 373 19.93 31.73 -11.24
C GLN A 373 21.39 32.13 -11.50
N ASP A 374 22.13 31.29 -12.24
CA ASP A 374 23.55 31.51 -12.54
C ASP A 374 23.81 32.85 -13.24
N SER A 375 22.93 33.24 -14.17
CA SER A 375 23.00 34.54 -14.85
C SER A 375 22.60 35.71 -13.97
N GLY A 376 22.24 35.50 -12.71
CA GLY A 376 21.57 36.47 -11.84
C GLY A 376 20.12 36.75 -12.24
N ALA A 377 19.35 37.33 -11.32
CA ALA A 377 17.93 37.64 -11.47
C ALA A 377 17.73 39.12 -11.89
N PRO A 378 17.04 39.42 -13.01
CA PRO A 378 16.76 40.79 -13.43
C PRO A 378 15.85 41.52 -12.44
N VAL A 379 16.20 42.77 -12.10
CA VAL A 379 15.41 43.66 -11.25
C VAL A 379 14.69 44.68 -12.12
N ARG A 380 13.43 44.99 -11.81
CA ARG A 380 12.54 45.86 -12.57
C ARG A 380 11.89 46.90 -11.66
N ILE A 381 11.45 48.02 -12.22
CA ILE A 381 10.68 49.05 -11.49
C ILE A 381 9.20 48.62 -11.37
N GLU A 382 8.70 47.86 -12.34
CA GLU A 382 7.33 47.37 -12.37
C GLU A 382 7.32 45.83 -12.33
N PRO A 383 6.31 45.20 -11.69
CA PRO A 383 6.17 43.75 -11.60
C PRO A 383 5.65 43.15 -12.91
N GLU A 384 6.31 43.43 -14.03
CA GLU A 384 5.91 42.96 -15.35
C GLU A 384 7.09 42.41 -16.14
N LEU A 385 6.85 41.38 -16.95
CA LEU A 385 7.89 40.81 -17.81
C LEU A 385 8.34 41.78 -18.92
N ALA A 386 7.44 42.66 -19.37
CA ALA A 386 7.69 43.62 -20.45
C ALA A 386 8.51 44.84 -20.01
N ALA A 387 8.43 45.22 -18.72
CA ALA A 387 9.23 46.31 -18.18
C ALA A 387 10.73 46.03 -18.36
N PRO A 388 11.58 47.02 -18.73
CA PRO A 388 13.02 46.79 -18.89
C PRO A 388 13.70 46.55 -17.53
N PRO A 389 14.77 45.73 -17.47
CA PRO A 389 15.51 45.53 -16.23
C PRO A 389 16.38 46.74 -15.92
N VAL A 390 16.33 47.22 -14.68
CA VAL A 390 17.13 48.34 -14.16
C VAL A 390 18.37 47.89 -13.40
N GLY A 391 18.46 46.60 -13.11
CA GLY A 391 19.57 46.01 -12.39
C GLY A 391 19.49 44.50 -12.39
N ARG A 392 20.40 43.87 -11.64
CA ARG A 392 20.47 42.41 -11.54
C ARG A 392 20.98 41.98 -10.18
N ILE A 393 20.26 41.08 -9.53
CA ILE A 393 20.71 40.40 -8.32
C ILE A 393 21.65 39.27 -8.74
N PRO A 394 22.92 39.23 -8.26
CA PRO A 394 23.84 38.17 -8.64
C PRO A 394 23.47 36.84 -7.98
N CYS A 395 23.88 35.73 -8.60
CA CYS A 395 23.68 34.39 -8.06
C CYS A 395 24.26 34.27 -6.63
N GLY A 396 23.51 33.64 -5.72
CA GLY A 396 23.85 33.48 -4.32
C GLY A 396 23.55 34.68 -3.43
N ALA A 397 23.27 35.87 -3.99
CA ALA A 397 22.89 37.03 -3.19
C ALA A 397 21.54 36.81 -2.50
N MET A 398 21.42 37.38 -1.31
CA MET A 398 20.20 37.36 -0.52
C MET A 398 19.56 38.76 -0.54
N VAL A 399 18.24 38.79 -0.62
CA VAL A 399 17.43 40.00 -0.61
C VAL A 399 16.27 39.84 0.36
N THR A 400 15.81 40.96 0.88
CA THR A 400 14.67 41.07 1.77
C THR A 400 13.44 41.44 0.98
N VAL A 401 12.42 40.58 1.08
CA VAL A 401 11.14 40.72 0.40
C VAL A 401 10.08 41.16 1.40
N VAL A 402 9.32 42.18 1.00
CA VAL A 402 8.24 42.78 1.79
C VAL A 402 6.88 42.63 1.12
N GLU A 403 6.86 42.11 -0.10
CA GLU A 403 5.61 41.94 -0.84
C GLU A 403 5.79 40.86 -1.89
N ARG A 404 4.73 40.08 -2.07
CA ARG A 404 4.62 39.05 -3.09
C ARG A 404 3.32 39.26 -3.84
N VAL A 405 3.42 39.47 -5.15
CA VAL A 405 2.27 39.70 -6.03
C VAL A 405 2.18 38.63 -7.11
N ILE A 406 0.96 38.34 -7.53
CA ILE A 406 0.67 37.49 -8.68
C ILE A 406 0.04 38.40 -9.72
N THR A 407 0.69 38.51 -10.88
CA THR A 407 0.29 39.44 -11.92
C THR A 407 -0.82 38.86 -12.79
N ASP A 408 -1.43 39.69 -13.63
CA ASP A 408 -2.42 39.23 -14.62
C ASP A 408 -1.81 38.27 -15.64
N GLN A 409 -0.50 38.36 -15.89
CA GLN A 409 0.25 37.38 -16.68
C GLN A 409 0.57 36.08 -15.91
N ARG A 410 -0.05 35.87 -14.75
CA ARG A 410 0.07 34.66 -13.91
C ARG A 410 1.51 34.43 -13.41
N GLN A 411 2.33 35.48 -13.34
CA GLN A 411 3.70 35.41 -12.87
C GLN A 411 3.79 35.92 -11.43
N VAL A 412 4.79 35.42 -10.70
CA VAL A 412 5.03 35.86 -9.33
C VAL A 412 6.18 36.83 -9.27
N PHE A 413 5.93 38.02 -8.72
CA PHE A 413 6.94 39.03 -8.46
C PHE A 413 7.07 39.30 -6.96
N LEU A 414 8.29 39.63 -6.56
CA LEU A 414 8.69 39.91 -5.19
C LEU A 414 9.22 41.33 -5.13
N ARG A 415 8.70 42.14 -4.20
CA ARG A 415 9.23 43.49 -3.96
C ARG A 415 10.37 43.43 -2.97
N ILE A 416 11.51 43.99 -3.36
CA ILE A 416 12.77 43.99 -2.59
C ILE A 416 13.05 45.38 -2.02
N VAL A 417 13.61 45.43 -0.80
CA VAL A 417 13.88 46.71 -0.10
C VAL A 417 15.37 47.02 0.10
N ASP A 418 16.25 46.02 0.01
CA ASP A 418 17.67 46.12 0.35
C ASP A 418 18.59 46.11 -0.89
N PHE A 419 18.05 46.40 -2.08
CA PHE A 419 18.80 46.40 -3.33
C PHE A 419 19.17 47.81 -3.80
N HIS A 420 20.43 48.21 -3.60
CA HIS A 420 20.97 49.47 -4.13
C HIS A 420 21.51 49.27 -5.55
N THR A 421 20.92 49.96 -6.52
CA THR A 421 21.44 50.09 -7.89
C THR A 421 22.43 51.25 -7.92
N THR A 422 23.54 51.13 -8.65
CA THR A 422 24.61 52.14 -8.73
C THR A 422 24.23 53.42 -9.52
N GLY A 423 22.94 53.72 -9.68
CA GLY A 423 22.43 54.88 -10.38
C GLY A 423 21.03 55.24 -9.86
N SER A 424 20.92 56.50 -9.41
CA SER A 424 19.74 57.20 -8.82
C SER A 424 19.09 56.55 -7.59
N ASP A 425 19.35 57.17 -6.43
CA ASP A 425 18.59 57.03 -5.17
C ASP A 425 17.21 57.69 -5.29
N THR A 426 16.36 57.18 -6.18
CA THR A 426 14.91 57.34 -6.00
C THR A 426 14.41 56.11 -5.25
N GLU A 427 13.58 56.31 -4.22
CA GLU A 427 12.86 55.26 -3.47
C GLU A 427 11.80 54.59 -4.37
N GLU A 428 12.21 54.14 -5.55
CA GLU A 428 11.35 53.42 -6.48
C GLU A 428 11.28 51.96 -6.07
N ASP A 429 10.06 51.41 -6.11
CA ASP A 429 9.83 50.01 -5.81
C ASP A 429 10.61 49.13 -6.78
N LYS A 430 11.33 48.15 -6.22
CA LYS A 430 12.15 47.22 -6.99
C LYS A 430 11.53 45.84 -6.94
N TRP A 431 11.37 45.23 -8.10
CA TRP A 431 10.71 43.95 -8.27
C TRP A 431 11.63 42.93 -8.92
N VAL A 432 11.55 41.70 -8.46
CA VAL A 432 12.23 40.54 -9.06
C VAL A 432 11.23 39.40 -9.21
N ILE A 433 11.37 38.62 -10.28
CA ILE A 433 10.51 37.46 -10.51
C ILE A 433 10.92 36.29 -9.60
N GLU A 434 9.95 35.59 -9.00
CA GLU A 434 10.22 34.40 -8.17
C GLU A 434 10.59 33.20 -9.04
N THR A 435 9.86 33.01 -10.14
CA THR A 435 10.00 31.90 -11.09
C THR A 435 9.81 32.38 -12.52
N SER A 436 10.56 31.83 -13.47
CA SER A 436 10.39 32.16 -14.88
C SER A 436 9.80 30.99 -15.67
N THR A 437 9.28 31.27 -16.85
CA THR A 437 8.78 30.25 -17.79
C THR A 437 9.84 29.24 -18.23
N CYS A 438 11.13 29.54 -18.08
CA CYS A 438 12.24 28.66 -18.43
C CYS A 438 12.99 28.08 -17.21
N CYS A 439 12.72 28.57 -16.00
CA CYS A 439 13.41 28.15 -14.79
C CYS A 439 12.42 28.02 -13.64
N ALA A 440 12.33 26.80 -13.09
CA ALA A 440 11.47 26.45 -11.96
C ALA A 440 11.67 27.34 -10.72
N SER A 441 12.84 27.97 -10.58
CA SER A 441 13.16 28.89 -9.47
C SER A 441 14.22 29.90 -9.91
N VAL A 442 13.91 31.19 -9.78
CA VAL A 442 14.86 32.30 -9.93
C VAL A 442 15.29 32.77 -8.54
N MET A 443 14.30 32.93 -7.65
CA MET A 443 14.48 33.28 -6.25
C MET A 443 13.93 32.15 -5.38
N VAL A 444 14.70 31.73 -4.37
CA VAL A 444 14.29 30.69 -3.43
C VAL A 444 14.19 31.29 -2.03
N LYS A 445 13.05 31.07 -1.39
CA LYS A 445 12.82 31.47 0.00
C LYS A 445 13.82 30.76 0.91
N VAL A 446 14.55 31.53 1.72
CA VAL A 446 15.50 31.00 2.70
C VAL A 446 14.73 30.73 3.99
N ASN A 447 14.50 29.45 4.29
CA ASN A 447 13.95 29.07 5.59
C ASN A 447 14.99 29.40 6.67
N ARG A 448 14.59 30.18 7.68
CA ARG A 448 15.39 30.32 8.90
C ARG A 448 15.36 28.96 9.58
N GLY A 449 16.48 28.23 9.48
CA GLY A 449 16.70 26.96 10.18
C GLY A 449 16.76 27.12 11.69
#